data_AF-X6LJS0-F1
#
_entry.id   AF-X6LJS0-F1
#
_cell.length_a   1.000
_cell.length_b   1.000
_cell.length_c   1.000
_cell.angle_alpha   90.00
_cell.angle_beta   90.00
_cell.angle_gamma   90.00
#
_symmetry.space_group_name_H-M   'P 1'
#
loop_
_entity.id
_entity.type
_entity.pdbx_description
1 polymer ?
#
loop_
_entity_poly.entity_id
_entity_poly.type
_entity_poly.pdbx_seq_one_letter_code
_entity_poly.pdbx_strand_id
1 'polypeptide(L)'
;MDESLIVGENCLKQSFSQNPNSCPIESHNNCLYLQNRLAKRYIEKLDVICPRQFERKQDMQMTAQQGHEEEETHGFMSCGFKGKIKQVDDHLEKFLLFTSSQVLV
;
A
#
# COMPACT_ATOMS: atom_id res chain seq x y z
N MET A 1 8.82 -9.55 -17.19
CA MET A 1 8.82 -8.08 -17.06
C MET A 1 8.65 -7.77 -15.59
N ASP A 2 9.51 -6.92 -15.07
CA ASP A 2 9.60 -6.52 -13.66
C ASP A 2 8.58 -5.40 -13.37
N GLU A 3 7.29 -5.72 -13.54
CA GLU A 3 6.20 -4.75 -13.37
C GLU A 3 5.56 -4.93 -12.00
N SER A 4 5.35 -3.83 -11.27
CA SER A 4 4.80 -3.89 -9.92
C SER A 4 3.34 -4.29 -9.91
N LEU A 5 2.91 -4.96 -8.84
CA LEU A 5 1.52 -5.33 -8.63
C LEU A 5 0.70 -4.08 -8.29
N ILE A 6 0.04 -3.49 -9.28
CA ILE A 6 -0.96 -2.44 -9.07
C ILE A 6 -2.33 -3.11 -8.97
N VAL A 7 -2.94 -3.04 -7.79
CA VAL A 7 -4.21 -3.74 -7.48
C VAL A 7 -5.42 -3.25 -8.28
N GLY A 8 -5.31 -2.10 -8.98
CA GLY A 8 -6.42 -1.48 -9.70
C GLY A 8 -7.11 -2.38 -10.73
N GLU A 9 -6.35 -3.26 -11.42
CA GLU A 9 -6.94 -4.23 -12.34
C GLU A 9 -7.81 -5.27 -11.60
N ASN A 10 -7.34 -5.75 -10.45
CA ASN A 10 -8.09 -6.70 -9.64
C ASN A 10 -9.35 -6.06 -9.05
N CYS A 11 -9.24 -4.82 -8.55
CA CYS A 11 -10.38 -4.05 -8.06
C CYS A 11 -11.46 -3.86 -9.15
N LEU A 12 -11.04 -3.55 -10.38
CA LEU A 12 -11.96 -3.38 -11.51
C LEU A 12 -12.67 -4.69 -11.87
N LYS A 13 -11.92 -5.81 -11.94
CA LYS A 13 -12.51 -7.14 -12.19
C LYS A 13 -13.50 -7.54 -11.11
N GLN A 14 -13.17 -7.33 -9.84
CA GLN A 14 -14.07 -7.62 -8.72
C GLN A 14 -15.35 -6.77 -8.79
N SER A 15 -15.23 -5.48 -9.15
CA SER A 15 -16.39 -4.61 -9.32
C SER A 15 -17.35 -5.12 -10.40
N PHE A 16 -16.83 -5.56 -11.55
CA PHE A 16 -17.66 -6.14 -12.63
C PHE A 16 -18.29 -7.48 -12.25
N SER A 17 -17.62 -8.30 -11.44
CA SER A 17 -18.22 -9.54 -10.93
C SER A 17 -19.41 -9.28 -10.00
N GLN A 18 -19.38 -8.19 -9.24
CA GLN A 18 -20.46 -7.81 -8.32
C GLN A 18 -21.54 -6.96 -9.00
N ASN A 19 -21.18 -6.18 -10.02
CA ASN A 19 -22.03 -5.24 -10.74
C ASN A 19 -21.86 -5.46 -12.24
N PRO A 20 -22.49 -6.50 -12.82
CA PRO A 20 -22.26 -6.87 -14.21
C PRO A 20 -22.60 -5.70 -15.14
N ASN A 21 -21.66 -5.42 -16.06
CA ASN A 21 -21.75 -4.39 -17.09
C ASN A 21 -21.88 -2.93 -16.60
N SER A 22 -21.74 -2.65 -15.31
CA SER A 22 -21.77 -1.28 -14.78
C SER A 22 -20.35 -0.72 -14.60
N CYS A 23 -20.12 0.54 -14.99
CA CYS A 23 -18.89 1.22 -14.59
C CYS A 23 -18.93 1.54 -13.10
N PRO A 24 -17.77 1.52 -12.43
CA PRO A 24 -17.63 2.17 -11.13
C PRO A 24 -17.80 3.71 -11.17
N ILE A 25 -17.68 4.35 -12.34
CA ILE A 25 -17.64 5.82 -12.47
C ILE A 25 -19.01 6.37 -12.94
N GLU A 26 -19.54 5.87 -14.06
CA GLU A 26 -20.84 6.30 -14.62
C GLU A 26 -21.59 5.17 -15.32
N SER A 27 -22.90 5.32 -15.54
CA SER A 27 -23.67 4.31 -16.28
C SER A 27 -23.27 4.27 -17.75
N HIS A 28 -22.74 3.14 -18.21
CA HIS A 28 -22.45 2.89 -19.61
C HIS A 28 -22.78 1.45 -20.02
N ASN A 29 -23.24 1.26 -21.25
CA ASN A 29 -23.49 -0.05 -21.81
C ASN A 29 -22.20 -0.65 -22.39
N ASN A 30 -22.03 -1.98 -22.32
CA ASN A 30 -20.91 -2.72 -22.89
C ASN A 30 -19.53 -2.20 -22.46
N CYS A 31 -19.28 -2.16 -21.16
CA CYS A 31 -17.98 -1.74 -20.64
C CYS A 31 -16.85 -2.62 -21.18
N LEU A 32 -15.86 -1.99 -21.81
CA LEU A 32 -14.60 -2.62 -22.16
C LEU A 32 -13.50 -2.01 -21.30
N TYR A 33 -12.59 -2.84 -20.81
CA TYR A 33 -11.43 -2.38 -20.06
C TYR A 33 -10.15 -2.75 -20.78
N LEU A 34 -9.15 -1.88 -20.67
CA LEU A 34 -7.83 -2.03 -21.29
C LEU A 34 -6.77 -1.75 -20.24
N GLN A 35 -5.69 -2.53 -20.26
CA GLN A 35 -4.57 -2.30 -19.35
C GLN A 35 -3.73 -1.12 -19.85
N ASN A 36 -3.74 -0.01 -19.11
CA ASN A 36 -2.94 1.16 -19.45
C ASN A 36 -1.49 1.00 -18.97
N ARG A 37 -0.64 0.43 -19.84
CA ARG A 37 0.79 0.20 -19.56
C ARG A 37 1.56 1.50 -19.29
N LEU A 38 1.18 2.61 -19.93
CA LEU A 38 1.85 3.88 -19.72
C LEU A 38 1.56 4.44 -18.31
N ALA A 39 0.29 4.40 -17.90
CA ALA A 39 -0.10 4.78 -16.54
C ALA A 39 0.61 3.91 -15.50
N LYS A 40 0.69 2.59 -15.72
CA LYS A 40 1.42 1.66 -14.85
C LYS A 40 2.88 2.10 -14.64
N ARG A 41 3.62 2.40 -15.70
CA ARG A 41 5.01 2.89 -15.63
C ARG A 41 5.16 4.23 -14.91
N TYR A 42 4.18 5.11 -15.01
CA TYR A 42 4.20 6.37 -14.26
C TYR A 42 3.95 6.16 -12.78
N ILE A 43 2.97 5.31 -12.44
CA ILE A 43 2.68 4.94 -11.05
C ILE A 43 3.92 4.31 -10.42
N GLU A 44 4.57 3.35 -11.09
CA GLU A 44 5.81 2.69 -10.64
C GLU A 44 6.94 3.66 -10.26
N LYS A 45 6.94 4.89 -10.77
CA LYS A 45 7.95 5.92 -10.52
C LYS A 45 7.54 6.96 -9.47
N LEU A 46 6.34 6.85 -8.90
CA LEU A 46 5.90 7.73 -7.82
C LEU A 46 6.79 7.52 -6.59
N ASP A 47 7.18 8.63 -5.97
CA ASP A 47 7.90 8.62 -4.70
C ASP A 47 6.91 8.41 -3.56
N VAL A 48 7.20 7.42 -2.72
CA VAL A 48 6.35 7.01 -1.60
C VAL A 48 7.19 6.82 -0.34
N ILE A 49 6.50 6.85 0.79
CA ILE A 49 7.03 6.42 2.09
C ILE A 49 6.59 4.99 2.37
N CYS A 50 7.18 4.32 3.36
CA CYS A 50 6.74 2.98 3.76
C CYS A 50 5.28 3.04 4.26
N PRO A 51 4.35 2.20 3.75
CA PRO A 51 2.96 2.18 4.20
C PRO A 51 2.81 2.04 5.72
N ARG A 52 3.64 1.19 6.34
CA ARG A 52 3.67 1.02 7.80
C ARG A 52 4.09 2.26 8.58
N GLN A 53 4.84 3.20 7.98
CA GLN A 53 5.11 4.49 8.61
C GLN A 53 3.86 5.38 8.60
N PHE A 54 3.06 5.33 7.54
CA PHE A 54 1.86 6.12 7.41
C PHE A 54 0.78 5.66 8.40
N GLU A 55 0.52 4.35 8.47
CA GLU A 55 -0.42 3.75 9.43
C GLU A 55 -0.08 4.15 10.87
N ARG A 56 1.17 3.95 11.29
CA ARG A 56 1.62 4.31 12.64
C ARG A 56 1.49 5.80 12.96
N LYS A 57 1.69 6.68 11.99
CA LYS A 57 1.47 8.13 12.18
C LYS A 57 0.00 8.45 12.38
N GLN A 58 -0.90 7.77 11.68
CA GLN A 58 -2.34 7.91 11.91
C GLN A 58 -2.72 7.44 13.30
N ASP A 59 -2.25 6.25 13.72
CA ASP A 59 -2.56 5.70 15.04
C ASP A 59 -2.09 6.62 16.18
N MET A 60 -0.86 7.14 16.11
CA MET A 60 -0.34 8.10 17.09
C MET A 60 -1.15 9.39 17.14
N GLN A 61 -1.64 9.87 15.99
CA GLN A 61 -2.44 11.09 15.94
C GLN A 61 -3.82 10.87 16.57
N MET A 62 -4.38 9.67 16.46
CA MET A 62 -5.63 9.28 17.10
C MET A 62 -5.46 9.09 18.63
N THR A 63 -4.36 8.52 19.09
CA THR A 63 -4.10 8.31 20.54
C THR A 63 -3.71 9.60 21.26
N ALA A 64 -2.97 10.51 20.60
CA ALA A 64 -2.65 11.83 21.14
C ALA A 64 -3.90 12.69 21.40
N GLN A 65 -4.98 12.48 20.64
CA GLN A 65 -6.27 13.15 20.87
C GLN A 65 -7.05 12.58 22.06
N GLN A 66 -6.68 11.38 22.55
CA GLN A 66 -7.37 10.69 23.65
C GLN A 66 -6.67 10.83 25.01
N GLY A 67 -5.59 11.61 25.10
CA GLY A 67 -5.05 12.08 26.39
C GLY A 67 -4.38 11.03 27.27
N HIS A 68 -4.01 9.86 26.72
CA HIS A 68 -3.20 8.88 27.46
C HIS A 68 -1.71 9.14 27.22
N GLU A 69 -1.09 9.83 28.17
CA GLU A 69 0.35 9.81 28.39
C GLU A 69 0.70 8.51 29.14
N GLU A 70 1.19 7.48 28.45
CA GLU A 70 1.99 6.44 29.11
C GLU A 70 3.19 6.01 28.25
N GLU A 71 4.28 5.84 28.99
CA GLU A 71 5.69 5.78 28.64
C GLU A 71 6.15 4.60 27.76
N GLU A 72 7.22 4.90 27.02
CA GLU A 72 8.33 4.01 26.64
C GLU A 72 8.10 2.87 25.64
N THR A 73 8.26 3.24 24.37
CA THR A 73 9.32 2.72 23.47
C THR A 73 9.62 1.22 23.51
N HIS A 74 8.63 0.40 23.16
CA HIS A 74 8.91 -0.96 22.68
C HIS A 74 9.49 -0.88 21.26
N GLY A 75 10.82 -0.80 21.16
CA GLY A 75 11.58 -1.06 19.94
C GLY A 75 11.16 -0.24 18.71
N PHE A 76 11.15 1.09 18.82
CA PHE A 76 10.81 1.98 17.71
C PHE A 76 11.90 1.95 16.64
N MET A 77 11.91 0.90 15.82
CA MET A 77 12.61 0.94 14.53
C MET A 77 11.81 1.87 13.62
N SER A 78 12.18 3.15 13.64
CA SER A 78 11.76 4.09 12.61
C SER A 78 12.25 3.54 11.28
N CYS A 79 11.31 3.01 10.49
CA CYS A 79 11.60 2.79 9.08
C CYS A 79 11.97 4.17 8.50
N GLY A 80 13.01 4.24 7.66
CA GLY A 80 13.44 5.47 6.97
C GLY A 80 13.18 5.42 5.46
N PHE A 81 12.42 4.43 5.00
CA PHE A 81 12.25 4.19 3.58
C PHE A 81 11.52 5.35 2.90
N LYS A 82 12.15 5.88 1.87
CA LYS A 82 11.61 6.82 0.90
C LYS A 82 12.15 6.41 -0.46
N GLY A 83 11.28 6.02 -1.38
CA GLY A 83 11.70 5.41 -2.64
C GLY A 83 10.55 5.31 -3.63
N LYS A 84 10.77 4.59 -4.72
CA LYS A 84 9.75 4.37 -5.74
C LYS A 84 8.74 3.33 -5.29
N ILE A 85 7.47 3.47 -5.67
CA ILE A 85 6.42 2.49 -5.30
C ILE A 85 6.79 1.07 -5.72
N LYS A 86 7.48 0.91 -6.86
CA LYS A 86 7.93 -0.40 -7.32
C LYS A 86 8.93 -1.11 -6.42
N GLN A 87 9.56 -0.39 -5.50
CA GLN A 87 10.53 -0.89 -4.54
C GLN A 87 9.89 -1.24 -3.19
N VAL A 88 8.58 -0.98 -3.03
CA VAL A 88 7.88 -1.17 -1.75
C VAL A 88 7.77 -2.65 -1.39
N ASP A 89 7.43 -3.52 -2.35
CA ASP A 89 7.29 -4.95 -2.07
C ASP A 89 8.62 -5.54 -1.57
N ASP A 90 9.72 -5.31 -2.29
CA ASP A 90 11.08 -5.69 -1.87
C ASP A 90 11.44 -5.14 -0.49
N HIS A 91 11.04 -3.90 -0.19
CA HIS A 91 11.29 -3.27 1.09
C HIS A 91 10.53 -3.97 2.22
N LEU A 92 9.25 -4.30 2.00
CA LEU A 92 8.40 -4.96 2.98
C LEU A 92 8.85 -6.40 3.24
N GLU A 93 9.23 -7.15 2.21
CA GLU A 93 9.77 -8.51 2.35
C GLU A 93 11.07 -8.53 3.16
N LYS A 94 12.01 -7.63 2.87
CA LYS A 94 13.26 -7.52 3.63
C LYS A 94 13.02 -7.12 5.07
N PHE A 95 12.09 -6.20 5.32
CA PHE A 95 11.75 -5.78 6.69
C PHE A 95 11.18 -6.95 7.51
N LEU A 96 10.39 -7.85 6.90
CA LEU A 96 9.88 -9.05 7.58
C LEU A 96 10.99 -10.01 8.02
N LEU A 97 12.03 -10.21 7.20
CA LEU A 97 13.20 -11.05 7.55
C LEU A 97 13.96 -10.54 8.79
N PHE A 98 14.04 -9.22 8.96
CA PHE A 98 14.66 -8.62 10.14
C PHE A 98 13.82 -8.81 11.41
N THR A 99 12.49 -8.88 11.30
CA THR A 99 11.62 -9.14 12.47
C THR A 99 11.58 -10.62 12.87
N SER A 100 11.67 -11.55 11.91
CA SER A 100 11.72 -12.99 12.23
C SER A 100 13.03 -13.42 12.90
N SER A 101 14.12 -12.69 12.66
CA SER A 101 15.43 -12.98 13.27
C SER A 101 15.57 -12.47 14.71
N GLN A 102 14.61 -11.69 15.22
CA GLN A 102 14.60 -11.17 16.60
C GLN A 102 13.65 -11.93 17.54
N VAL A 103 12.91 -12.93 17.05
CA VAL A 103 12.05 -13.82 17.86
C VAL A 103 12.81 -15.09 18.31
N LEU A 104 14.10 -15.18 17.98
CA LEU A 104 14.99 -16.28 18.37
C LEU A 104 16.15 -15.75 19.24
N VAL A 105 15.81 -15.18 20.39
CA VAL A 105 16.70 -15.03 21.55
C VAL A 105 15.93 -15.49 22.78
#